data_AF-A0AAU3J3B9-F1
#
_entry.id   AF-A0AAU3J3B9-F1
#
_cell.length_a   1.000
_cell.length_b   1.000
_cell.length_c   1.000
_cell.angle_alpha   90.00
_cell.angle_beta   90.00
_cell.angle_gamma   90.00
#
_symmetry.space_group_name_H-M   'P 1'
#
loop_
_entity.id
_entity.type
_entity.pdbx_description
1 polymer ?
#
loop_
_entity_poly.entity_id
_entity_poly.type
_entity_poly.pdbx_seq_one_letter_code
_entity_poly.pdbx_strand_id
1 'polypeptide(L)' 'MLDGSDLYGLDINGASFVKACGGPCTEGCVTLARIGDDAWALGDSKRPDAEPLRFTTEELDSAGIDPARFGLPV' A
#
# COMPACT_ATOMS: atom_id res chain seq x y z
N MET A 1 13.94 -9.29 13.57
CA MET A 1 12.56 -9.75 13.28
C MET A 1 11.69 -8.68 13.87
N LEU A 2 11.02 -7.88 13.04
CA LEU A 2 10.16 -6.80 13.52
C LEU A 2 9.02 -7.42 14.33
N ASP A 3 8.91 -7.00 15.58
CA ASP A 3 7.80 -7.37 16.47
C ASP A 3 6.49 -6.98 15.79
N GLY A 4 5.68 -8.00 15.49
CA GLY A 4 4.51 -7.92 14.64
C GLY A 4 3.46 -6.97 15.19
N SER A 5 3.43 -5.75 14.66
CA SER A 5 2.18 -4.99 14.61
C SER A 5 1.21 -5.83 13.79
N ASP A 6 0.07 -6.20 14.36
CA ASP A 6 -0.96 -6.95 13.62
C ASP A 6 -1.59 -6.04 12.57
N LEU A 7 -0.90 -5.89 11.43
CA LEU A 7 -1.33 -5.03 10.33
C LEU A 7 -2.65 -5.51 9.71
N TYR A 8 -2.96 -6.80 9.83
CA TYR A 8 -4.21 -7.38 9.34
C TYR A 8 -5.38 -7.16 10.30
N GLY A 9 -5.09 -6.80 11.56
CA GLY A 9 -6.09 -6.34 12.53
C GLY A 9 -6.56 -4.89 12.31
N LEU A 10 -5.88 -4.11 11.45
CA LEU A 10 -6.28 -2.74 11.12
C LEU A 10 -7.46 -2.73 10.13
N ASP A 11 -8.46 -1.87 10.40
CA ASP A 11 -9.55 -1.67 9.45
C ASP A 11 -9.06 -0.96 8.19
N ILE A 12 -9.45 -1.50 7.03
CA ILE A 12 -9.10 -0.95 5.73
C ILE A 12 -10.33 -0.52 4.92
N ASN A 13 -11.54 -0.70 5.45
CA ASN A 13 -12.78 -0.43 4.72
C ASN A 13 -12.98 1.07 4.43
N GLY A 14 -12.44 1.94 5.29
CA GLY A 14 -12.42 3.39 5.08
C GLY A 14 -11.21 3.91 4.30
N ALA A 15 -10.25 3.05 3.94
CA ALA A 15 -8.99 3.48 3.37
C ALA A 15 -9.13 3.94 1.91
N SER A 16 -8.52 5.08 1.58
CA SER A 16 -8.54 5.61 0.22
C SER A 16 -7.34 5.11 -0.56
N PHE A 17 -7.57 4.17 -1.48
CA PHE A 17 -6.54 3.62 -2.35
C PHE A 17 -6.26 4.55 -3.52
N VAL A 18 -5.00 4.93 -3.66
CA VAL A 18 -4.48 5.73 -4.77
C VAL A 18 -3.59 4.89 -5.66
N LYS A 19 -3.58 5.20 -6.95
CA LYS A 19 -2.81 4.49 -7.96
C LYS A 19 -1.59 5.32 -8.33
N ALA A 20 -0.40 4.74 -8.21
CA ALA A 20 0.79 5.26 -8.87
C ALA A 20 1.16 4.34 -10.02
N CYS A 21 1.43 4.94 -11.17
CA CYS A 21 1.88 4.21 -12.34
C CYS A 21 3.32 4.61 -12.65
N GLY A 22 4.24 3.66 -12.50
CA GLY A 22 5.66 3.85 -12.85
C GLY A 22 5.96 3.74 -14.35
N GLY A 23 4.98 3.34 -15.16
CA GLY A 23 5.09 3.14 -16.62
C GLY A 23 3.98 3.89 -17.38
N PRO A 24 3.63 3.49 -18.61
CA PRO A 24 2.66 4.20 -19.48
C PRO A 24 1.21 4.22 -18.96
N CYS A 25 0.95 3.85 -17.70
CA CYS A 25 -0.35 3.78 -17.04
C CYS A 25 -1.40 2.85 -17.70
N THR A 26 -1.04 2.18 -18.79
CA THR A 26 -1.89 1.26 -19.56
C THR A 26 -1.74 -0.20 -19.13
N GLU A 27 -0.66 -0.54 -18.41
CA GLU A 27 -0.43 -1.86 -17.82
C GLU A 27 -0.47 -1.78 -16.29
N GLY A 28 -1.07 -2.81 -15.67
CA GLY A 28 -1.50 -2.84 -14.27
C GLY A 28 -0.58 -2.17 -13.26
N CYS A 29 -1.12 -1.17 -12.59
CA CYS A 29 -0.44 -0.44 -11.53
C CYS A 29 -0.84 -1.01 -10.17
N VAL A 30 0.06 -0.93 -9.19
CA VAL A 30 -0.31 -1.18 -7.79
C VAL A 30 -1.14 0.00 -7.27
N THR A 31 -1.97 -0.27 -6.27
CA THR A 31 -2.63 0.77 -5.46
C THR A 31 -2.05 0.77 -4.07
N LEU A 32 -2.04 1.94 -3.42
CA LEU A 32 -1.53 2.12 -2.08
C LEU A 32 -2.51 2.94 -1.25
N ALA A 33 -2.70 2.57 0.02
CA ALA A 33 -3.46 3.35 0.99
C ALA A 33 -2.73 3.36 2.33
N ARG A 34 -2.78 4.49 3.05
CA ARG A 34 -2.37 4.57 4.45
C ARG A 34 -3.50 4.03 5.32
N ILE A 35 -3.19 3.08 6.20
CA ILE A 35 -4.15 2.40 7.09
C ILE A 35 -3.81 2.58 8.58
N GLY A 36 -2.68 3.23 8.88
CA GLY A 36 -2.23 3.57 10.22
C GLY A 36 -1.01 4.49 10.14
N ASP A 37 -0.36 4.76 11.27
CA ASP A 37 0.74 5.73 11.29
C ASP A 37 1.96 5.26 10.48
N ASP A 38 2.33 4.00 10.63
CA ASP A 38 3.41 3.35 9.89
C ASP A 38 2.90 2.12 9.13
N ALA A 39 1.63 2.13 8.73
CA ALA A 39 0.96 0.97 8.15
C ALA A 39 0.30 1.30 6.82
N TRP A 40 0.53 0.43 5.85
CA TRP A 40 0.14 0.61 4.46
C TRP A 40 -0.54 -0.64 3.91
N ALA A 41 -1.55 -0.44 3.06
CA ALA A 41 -2.18 -1.50 2.28
C ALA A 41 -1.84 -1.34 0.80
N LEU A 42 -1.25 -2.37 0.21
CA LEU A 42 -0.86 -2.44 -1.20
C LEU A 42 -1.82 -3.38 -1.94
N GLY A 43 -2.56 -2.84 -2.91
CA GLY A 43 -3.52 -3.59 -3.74
C GLY A 43 -3.05 -3.78 -5.18
N ASP A 44 -3.68 -4.73 -5.87
CA ASP A 44 -3.52 -4.94 -7.31
C ASP A 44 -4.71 -4.33 -8.06
N SER A 45 -4.48 -3.28 -8.85
CA SER A 45 -5.58 -2.66 -9.60
C SER A 45 -6.22 -3.56 -10.66
N LYS A 46 -5.58 -4.69 -11.02
CA LYS A 46 -6.16 -5.72 -11.90
C LYS A 46 -7.03 -6.73 -11.13
N ARG A 47 -6.93 -6.77 -9.80
CA ARG A 47 -7.68 -7.67 -8.91
C ARG A 47 -8.24 -6.88 -7.73
N PRO A 48 -9.24 -6.00 -7.95
CA PRO A 48 -9.78 -5.14 -6.89
C PRO A 48 -10.43 -5.91 -5.73
N ASP A 49 -10.87 -7.14 -5.97
CA ASP A 49 -11.47 -8.01 -4.94
C ASP A 49 -10.43 -8.86 -4.19
N ALA A 50 -9.16 -8.83 -4.63
CA ALA A 50 -8.09 -9.52 -3.91
C ALA A 50 -7.73 -8.74 -2.65
N GLU A 51 -7.55 -9.48 -1.56
CA GLU A 51 -7.15 -8.90 -0.30
C GLU A 51 -5.77 -8.23 -0.40
N PRO A 52 -5.63 -6.93 -0.06
CA PRO A 52 -4.36 -6.21 -0.22
C PRO A 52 -3.28 -6.73 0.73
N LEU A 53 -2.02 -6.65 0.34
CA LEU A 53 -0.91 -6.95 1.24
C LEU A 53 -0.70 -5.77 2.20
N ARG A 54 -0.31 -6.04 3.44
CA ARG A 54 -0.01 -4.98 4.42
C ARG A 54 1.48 -4.93 4.72
N PHE A 55 1.98 -3.71 4.84
CA PHE A 55 3.38 -3.41 5.08
C PHE A 55 3.51 -2.33 6.15
N THR A 56 4.55 -2.44 6.96
CA THR A 56 5.07 -1.29 7.70
C THR A 56 5.77 -0.31 6.76
N THR A 57 6.00 0.94 7.18
CA THR A 57 6.80 1.90 6.42
C THR A 57 8.21 1.35 6.10
N GLU A 58 8.86 0.66 7.04
CA GLU A 58 10.20 0.07 6.85
C GLU A 58 10.20 -1.06 5.82
N GLU A 59 9.18 -1.94 5.85
CA GLU A 59 9.05 -3.02 4.86
C GLU A 59 8.70 -2.48 3.47
N LEU A 60 7.89 -1.42 3.41
CA LEU A 60 7.50 -0.76 2.16
C LEU A 60 8.72 -0.09 1.48
N ASP A 61 9.55 0.59 2.26
CA ASP A 61 10.83 1.17 1.81
C ASP A 61 11.80 0.08 1.34
N SER A 62 11.92 -1.01 2.11
CA SER A 62 12.74 -2.17 1.75
C SER A 62 12.29 -2.84 0.45
N ALA A 63 10.98 -2.77 0.13
CA ALA A 63 10.42 -3.22 -1.14
C ALA A 63 10.62 -2.21 -2.29
N GLY A 64 11.20 -1.04 -2.02
CA GLY A 64 11.44 0.02 -3.00
C GLY A 64 10.19 0.80 -3.42
N ILE A 65 9.13 0.74 -2.61
CA ILE A 65 7.87 1.44 -2.85
C ILE A 65 7.86 2.71 -2.00
N ASP A 66 7.76 3.86 -2.66
CA ASP A 66 7.75 5.17 -2.01
C ASP A 66 6.33 5.77 -2.03
N PRO A 67 5.66 6.00 -0.88
CA PRO A 67 4.33 6.60 -0.81
C PRO A 67 4.22 7.96 -1.50
N ALA A 68 5.31 8.74 -1.54
CA ALA A 68 5.31 10.04 -2.22
C ALA A 68 5.07 9.91 -3.73
N ARG A 69 5.43 8.77 -4.34
CA ARG A 69 5.09 8.49 -5.76
C ARG A 69 3.61 8.27 -6.00
N PHE A 70 2.84 8.01 -4.95
CA PHE A 70 1.38 7.93 -4.96
C PHE A 70 0.72 9.26 -4.58
N GLY A 71 1.50 10.31 -4.29
CA GLY A 71 0.99 11.58 -3.79
C GLY A 71 0.52 11.52 -2.33
N LEU A 72 0.92 10.49 -1.58
CA LEU A 72 0.60 10.34 -0.18
C LEU A 72 1.68 11.01 0.68
N PRO A 73 1.30 11.68 1.79
CA PRO A 73 2.27 12.18 2.74
C PRO A 73 2.97 11.02 3.44
N VAL A 74 4.28 11.18 3.64
CA VAL A 74 5.10 10.33 4.53
C VAL A 74 5.12 10.92 5.93
#